data_AF-A0AAD4KXX9-F1
#
_entry.id   AF-A0AAD4KXX9-F1
#
_cell.length_a   1.000
_cell.length_b   1.000
_cell.length_c   1.000
_cell.angle_alpha   90.00
_cell.angle_beta   90.00
_cell.angle_gamma   90.00
#
_symmetry.space_group_name_H-M   'P 1'
#
loop_
_entity.id
_entity.type
_entity.pdbx_description
1 polymer ?
#
loop_
_entity_poly.entity_id
_entity_poly.type
_entity_poly.pdbx_seq_one_letter_code
_entity_poly.pdbx_strand_id
1 'polypeptide(L)'
;MVGKANPKIGVWAGPLGNPGTPIPQKGIIAFSLSPNRQRILAGTAGAAVFNTFRRSRQQLLYVAPPFVIAYTAMNWAIERNEYLNSKPGREAEGEE
;
A
#
# COMPACT_ATOMS: atom_id res chain seq x y z
N MET A 1 -19.24 -13.67 -23.58
CA MET A 1 -20.20 -12.81 -22.86
C MET A 1 -20.08 -13.11 -21.38
N VAL A 2 -19.86 -12.10 -20.53
CA VAL A 2 -19.81 -12.31 -19.07
C VAL A 2 -21.20 -12.77 -18.61
N GLY A 3 -21.27 -13.96 -17.99
CA GLY A 3 -22.51 -14.52 -17.47
C GLY A 3 -23.14 -13.61 -16.40
N LYS A 4 -24.44 -13.79 -16.14
CA LYS A 4 -25.11 -13.09 -15.04
C LYS A 4 -24.41 -13.41 -13.72
N ALA A 5 -24.30 -12.43 -12.83
CA ALA A 5 -23.79 -12.65 -11.48
C ALA A 5 -24.63 -13.75 -10.80
N ASN A 6 -23.96 -14.82 -10.37
CA ASN A 6 -24.57 -15.91 -9.64
C ASN A 6 -23.62 -16.34 -8.50
N PRO A 7 -23.86 -15.83 -7.29
CA PRO A 7 -23.10 -16.16 -6.09
C PRO A 7 -23.00 -17.66 -5.80
N LYS A 8 -24.02 -18.44 -6.16
CA LYS A 8 -24.08 -19.88 -5.87
C LYS A 8 -23.09 -20.71 -6.69
N ILE A 9 -22.60 -20.16 -7.80
CA ILE A 9 -21.57 -20.77 -8.65
C ILE A 9 -20.23 -20.03 -8.56
N GLY A 10 -20.05 -19.15 -7.57
CA GLY A 10 -18.83 -18.38 -7.36
C GLY A 10 -18.63 -17.18 -8.30
N VAL A 11 -19.65 -16.77 -9.06
CA VAL A 11 -19.58 -15.62 -9.96
C VAL A 11 -20.23 -14.40 -9.30
N TRP A 12 -19.41 -13.49 -8.78
CA TRP A 12 -19.86 -12.36 -7.96
C TRP A 12 -20.06 -11.04 -8.72
N ALA A 13 -19.60 -10.96 -9.97
CA ALA A 13 -19.73 -9.78 -10.82
C ALA A 13 -20.44 -10.14 -12.12
N GLY A 14 -21.33 -9.25 -12.58
CA GLY A 14 -22.07 -9.39 -13.83
C GLY A 14 -21.78 -8.26 -14.82
N PRO A 15 -22.40 -8.28 -16.01
CA PRO A 15 -22.20 -7.26 -17.04
C PRO A 15 -22.83 -5.90 -16.66
N LEU A 16 -22.53 -4.86 -17.45
CA LEU A 16 -23.23 -3.58 -17.36
C LEU A 16 -24.75 -3.79 -17.44
N GLY A 17 -25.50 -3.12 -16.56
CA GLY A 17 -26.94 -3.30 -16.40
C GLY A 17 -27.33 -4.36 -15.34
N ASN A 18 -26.47 -5.32 -15.02
CA ASN A 18 -26.64 -6.22 -13.87
C ASN A 18 -25.27 -6.57 -13.25
N PRO A 19 -24.60 -5.60 -12.57
CA PRO A 19 -23.23 -5.77 -12.10
C PRO A 19 -23.09 -6.74 -10.92
N GLY A 20 -24.18 -7.31 -10.39
CA GLY A 20 -24.15 -8.18 -9.22
C GLY A 20 -24.21 -7.42 -7.89
N THR A 21 -24.72 -6.19 -7.89
CA THR A 21 -24.95 -5.45 -6.65
C THR A 21 -26.12 -6.09 -5.88
N PRO A 22 -25.94 -6.40 -4.58
CA PRO A 22 -26.98 -7.08 -3.80
C PRO A 22 -28.14 -6.14 -3.41
N ILE A 23 -27.89 -4.83 -3.38
CA ILE A 23 -28.86 -3.81 -2.94
C ILE A 23 -29.23 -2.93 -4.14
N PRO A 24 -30.54 -2.76 -4.43
CA PRO A 24 -30.98 -1.86 -5.49
C PRO A 24 -30.67 -0.40 -5.11
N GLN A 25 -30.03 0.33 -6.03
CA GLN A 25 -29.71 1.74 -5.85
C GLN A 25 -30.91 2.60 -6.29
N LYS A 26 -31.54 3.31 -5.36
CA LYS A 26 -32.67 4.23 -5.63
C LYS A 26 -32.42 5.56 -4.95
N GLY A 27 -32.67 6.67 -5.64
CA GLY A 27 -32.60 8.03 -5.08
C GLY A 27 -31.20 8.66 -5.05
N ILE A 28 -30.18 8.04 -5.65
CA ILE A 28 -28.84 8.61 -5.77
C ILE A 28 -28.76 9.38 -7.10
N ILE A 29 -28.46 10.68 -7.04
CA ILE A 29 -28.29 11.54 -8.21
C ILE A 29 -26.82 11.97 -8.26
N ALA A 30 -26.13 11.66 -9.36
CA ALA A 30 -24.73 12.00 -9.57
C ALA A 30 -24.62 13.14 -10.60
N PHE A 31 -23.92 14.21 -10.24
CA PHE A 31 -23.64 15.33 -11.13
C PHE A 31 -22.16 15.32 -11.52
N SER A 32 -21.87 15.62 -12.78
CA SER A 32 -20.50 15.76 -13.27
C SER A 32 -20.39 16.89 -14.28
N LEU A 33 -19.21 17.50 -14.36
CA LEU A 33 -18.86 18.49 -15.39
C LEU A 33 -17.95 17.84 -16.43
N SER A 34 -18.14 18.18 -17.71
CA SER A 34 -17.24 17.75 -18.78
C SER A 34 -15.78 18.11 -18.45
N PRO A 35 -14.81 17.19 -18.60
CA PRO A 35 -13.40 17.46 -18.33
C PRO A 35 -12.84 18.65 -19.12
N ASN A 36 -13.32 18.87 -20.34
CA ASN A 36 -12.91 19.98 -21.20
C ASN A 36 -13.32 21.37 -20.65
N ARG A 37 -14.23 21.40 -19.67
CA ARG A 37 -14.68 22.62 -18.99
C ARG A 37 -14.07 22.77 -17.59
N GLN A 38 -13.16 21.88 -17.19
CA GLN A 38 -12.48 21.93 -15.90
C GLN A 38 -11.01 22.30 -16.08
N ARG A 39 -10.44 23.00 -15.09
CA ARG A 39 -8.99 23.19 -14.97
C ARG A 39 -8.41 21.96 -14.26
N ILE A 40 -7.79 21.07 -15.03
CA ILE A 40 -7.36 19.73 -14.56
C ILE A 40 -6.41 19.78 -13.35
N LEU A 41 -5.55 20.81 -13.27
CA LEU A 41 -4.57 20.96 -12.18
C LEU A 41 -4.87 22.12 -11.23
N ALA A 42 -6.08 22.69 -11.26
CA ALA A 42 -6.42 23.77 -10.33
C ALA A 42 -6.35 23.28 -8.87
N GLY A 43 -5.56 23.96 -8.04
CA GLY A 43 -5.44 23.68 -6.61
C GLY A 43 -4.63 22.42 -6.26
N THR A 44 -4.04 21.73 -7.24
CA THR A 44 -3.30 20.48 -6.99
C THR A 44 -2.05 20.71 -6.16
N ALA A 45 -1.31 21.81 -6.33
CA ALA A 45 -0.10 22.06 -5.56
C ALA A 45 -0.39 22.20 -4.05
N GLY A 46 -1.38 23.03 -3.68
CA GLY A 46 -1.80 23.19 -2.28
C GLY A 46 -2.44 21.92 -1.72
N ALA A 47 -3.33 21.28 -2.49
CA ALA A 47 -3.96 20.04 -2.05
C ALA A 47 -2.95 18.90 -1.90
N ALA A 48 -2.01 18.74 -2.83
CA ALA A 48 -1.05 17.66 -2.84
C ALA A 48 -0.15 17.68 -1.62
N VAL A 49 0.42 18.83 -1.25
CA VAL A 49 1.36 18.90 -0.12
C VAL A 49 0.66 18.53 1.19
N PHE A 50 -0.44 19.20 1.53
CA PHE A 50 -1.09 18.99 2.83
C PHE A 50 -1.85 17.66 2.91
N ASN A 51 -2.51 17.25 1.84
CA ASN A 51 -3.23 15.97 1.80
C ASN A 51 -2.27 14.78 1.80
N THR A 52 -1.13 14.87 1.09
CA THR A 52 -0.13 13.80 1.08
C THR A 52 0.49 13.65 2.46
N PHE A 53 0.93 14.75 3.09
CA PHE A 53 1.46 14.67 4.46
C PHE A 53 0.46 14.08 5.45
N ARG A 54 -0.80 14.53 5.41
CA ARG A 54 -1.87 14.02 6.28
C ARG A 54 -2.10 12.52 6.09
N ARG A 55 -2.03 12.01 4.85
CA ARG A 55 -2.19 10.57 4.56
C ARG A 55 -0.96 9.76 4.98
N SER A 56 0.25 10.25 4.68
CA SER A 56 1.49 9.55 4.99
C SER A 56 1.72 9.43 6.50
N ARG A 57 1.40 10.46 7.29
CA ARG A 57 1.57 10.39 8.76
C ARG A 57 0.70 9.31 9.42
N GLN A 58 -0.47 9.01 8.85
CA GLN A 58 -1.37 7.99 9.38
C GLN A 58 -0.84 6.57 9.17
N GLN A 59 0.02 6.37 8.16
CA GLN A 59 0.60 5.08 7.83
C GLN A 59 2.03 4.92 8.37
N LEU A 60 2.72 6.02 8.68
CA LEU A 60 4.11 6.02 9.08
C LEU A 60 4.38 5.12 10.29
N LEU A 61 3.48 5.04 11.27
CA LEU A 61 3.66 4.17 12.44
C LEU A 61 3.46 2.68 12.15
N TYR A 62 2.79 2.31 11.06
CA TYR A 62 2.68 0.91 10.66
C TYR A 62 3.87 0.47 9.81
N VAL A 63 4.50 1.42 9.12
CA VAL A 63 5.55 1.15 8.14
C VAL A 63 6.94 1.34 8.75
N ALA A 64 7.17 2.44 9.47
CA ALA A 64 8.50 2.79 9.98
C ALA A 64 9.04 1.81 11.03
N PRO A 65 8.28 1.36 12.06
CA PRO A 65 8.83 0.44 13.06
C PRO A 65 9.38 -0.88 12.51
N PRO A 66 8.66 -1.64 11.65
CA PRO A 66 9.22 -2.89 11.11
C PRO A 66 10.45 -2.65 10.23
N PHE A 67 10.49 -1.55 9.46
CA PHE A 67 11.66 -1.22 8.64
C PHE A 67 12.87 -0.82 9.48
N VAL A 68 12.68 -0.03 10.54
CA VAL A 68 13.77 0.33 11.45
C VAL A 68 14.33 -0.92 12.11
N ILE A 69 13.47 -1.79 12.64
CA ILE A 69 13.89 -3.04 13.29
C ILE A 69 14.68 -3.91 12.29
N ALA A 70 14.13 -4.14 11.09
CA ALA A 70 14.78 -4.95 10.06
C ALA A 70 16.15 -4.38 9.67
N TYR A 71 16.24 -3.06 9.48
CA TYR A 71 17.50 -2.41 9.12
C TYR A 71 18.54 -2.52 10.24
N THR A 72 18.15 -2.31 11.49
CA THR A 72 19.07 -2.45 12.64
C THR A 72 19.55 -3.89 12.83
N ALA A 73 18.66 -4.88 12.68
CA ALA A 73 19.02 -6.29 12.79
C ALA A 73 19.95 -6.73 11.65
N MET A 74 19.71 -6.22 10.43
CA MET A 74 20.56 -6.48 9.28
C MET A 74 21.96 -5.88 9.47
N ASN A 75 22.08 -4.62 9.90
CA ASN A 75 23.38 -4.01 10.17
C ASN A 75 24.14 -4.78 11.25
N TRP A 76 23.48 -5.14 12.35
CA TRP A 76 24.09 -5.97 13.38
C TRP A 76 24.57 -7.32 12.83
N ALA A 77 23.77 -7.99 11.99
CA ALA A 77 24.14 -9.26 11.40
C ALA A 77 25.35 -9.14 10.46
N ILE A 78 25.43 -8.05 9.68
CA ILE A 78 26.57 -7.77 8.78
C ILE A 78 27.84 -7.54 9.61
N GLU A 79 27.80 -6.64 10.59
CA GLU A 79 28.95 -6.32 11.44
C GLU A 79 29.44 -7.56 12.21
N ARG A 80 28.51 -8.36 12.74
CA ARG A 80 28.85 -9.61 13.43
C ARG A 80 29.45 -10.64 12.49
N ASN A 81 28.95 -10.76 11.26
CA ASN A 81 29.49 -11.68 10.25
C ASN A 81 30.91 -11.28 9.83
N GLU A 82 31.15 -9.99 9.60
CA GLU A 82 32.48 -9.47 9.28
C GLU A 82 33.46 -9.68 10.44
N TYR A 83 33.02 -9.42 11.67
CA TYR A 83 33.84 -9.66 12.86
C TYR A 83 34.24 -11.13 13.00
N LEU A 84 33.30 -12.07 12.88
CA LEU A 84 33.59 -13.52 12.99
C LEU A 84 34.55 -14.02 11.90
N ASN A 85 34.49 -13.44 10.71
CA ASN A 85 35.41 -13.77 9.62
C ASN A 85 36.76 -13.03 9.70
N SER A 86 36.90 -12.05 10.60
CA SER A 86 38.14 -11.32 10.82
C SER A 86 39.18 -12.18 11.58
N LYS A 87 40.44 -11.74 11.59
CA LYS A 87 41.50 -12.37 12.40
C LYS A 87 41.19 -12.37 13.90
N PRO A 88 40.89 -11.21 14.54
CA PRO A 88 40.60 -11.19 15.97
C PRO A 88 39.33 -11.96 16.33
N GLY A 89 38.32 -12.00 15.45
CA GLY A 89 37.12 -12.81 15.68
C GLY A 89 37.37 -14.32 15.62
N ARG A 90 38.27 -14.76 14.74
CA ARG A 90 38.72 -16.16 14.70
C ARG A 90 39.57 -16.56 15.90
N GLU A 91 40.37 -15.66 16.45
CA GLU A 91 41.14 -15.91 17.68
C GLU A 91 40.22 -15.94 18.91
N ALA A 92 39.21 -15.06 18.98
CA ALA A 92 38.31 -14.98 20.14
C ALA A 92 37.28 -16.12 20.23
N GLU A 93 36.88 -16.72 19.09
CA GLU A 93 35.81 -17.73 19.02
C GLU A 93 36.24 -19.05 18.37
N GLY A 94 37.46 -19.12 17.82
CA GLY A 94 38.02 -20.32 17.19
C GLY A 94 38.87 -21.19 18.13
N GLU A 95 39.02 -20.81 19.40
CA GLU A 95 39.61 -21.63 20.45
C GLU A 95 38.49 -22.38 21.22
N GLU A 96 37.92 -23.40 20.56
CA GLU A 96 37.37 -24.61 21.18
C GLU A 96 38.09 -25.85 20.63
#